data_AF-A0A396YUV5-F1
#
_entry.id   AF-A0A396YUV5-F1
#
_cell.length_a   1.000
_cell.length_b   1.000
_cell.length_c   1.000
_cell.angle_alpha   90.00
_cell.angle_beta   90.00
_cell.angle_gamma   90.00
#
_symmetry.space_group_name_H-M   'P 1'
#
loop_
_entity.id
_entity.type
_entity.pdbx_description
1 polymer ?
#
loop_
_entity_poly.entity_id
_entity_poly.type
_entity_poly.pdbx_seq_one_letter_code
_entity_poly.pdbx_strand_id
1 'polypeptide(L)'
;MATPDLEIKTVALELMEVQRALNVFREKQKNRESVDDAAIEFVTKADLVIQRAERKEIFLTEDQKRKIKNNLLRIRASLVRNQAS
;
A
#
# COMPACT_ATOMS: atom_id res chain seq x y z
N MET A 1 -4.87 1.78 27.65
CA MET A 1 -3.64 2.27 26.99
C MET A 1 -3.16 1.15 26.07
N ALA A 2 -3.12 1.37 24.75
CA ALA A 2 -2.42 0.45 23.85
C ALA A 2 -0.92 0.55 24.17
N THR A 3 -0.27 -0.58 24.38
CA THR A 3 1.16 -0.60 24.68
C THR A 3 1.95 -0.29 23.40
N PRO A 4 3.05 0.49 23.48
CA PRO A 4 3.87 0.84 22.31
C PRO A 4 4.30 -0.38 21.47
N ASP A 5 4.60 -1.50 22.10
CA ASP A 5 4.94 -2.76 21.43
C ASP A 5 3.81 -3.34 20.58
N LEU A 6 2.55 -3.15 21.00
CA LEU A 6 1.38 -3.60 20.24
C LEU A 6 1.22 -2.74 18.99
N GLU A 7 1.39 -1.43 19.13
CA GLU A 7 1.28 -0.47 18.04
C GLU A 7 2.39 -0.68 16.99
N ILE A 8 3.64 -0.92 17.42
CA ILE A 8 4.76 -1.24 16.51
C ILE A 8 4.47 -2.54 15.74
N LYS A 9 3.96 -3.58 16.41
CA LYS A 9 3.59 -4.84 15.75
C LYS A 9 2.46 -4.65 14.75
N THR A 10 1.43 -3.87 15.09
CA THR A 10 0.30 -3.57 14.21
C THR A 10 0.75 -2.77 12.98
N VAL A 11 1.58 -1.75 13.16
CA VAL A 11 2.17 -0.98 12.05
C VAL A 11 3.03 -1.87 11.16
N ALA A 12 3.86 -2.74 11.75
CA ALA A 12 4.71 -3.65 10.97
C ALA A 12 3.88 -4.62 10.12
N LEU A 13 2.78 -5.17 10.67
CA LEU A 13 1.86 -6.03 9.93
C LEU A 13 1.21 -5.29 8.76
N GLU A 14 0.70 -4.09 8.99
CA GLU A 14 0.06 -3.27 7.96
C GLU A 14 1.02 -2.93 6.81
N LEU A 15 2.26 -2.56 7.13
CA LEU A 15 3.29 -2.31 6.13
C LEU A 15 3.68 -3.58 5.37
N MET A 16 3.73 -4.73 6.04
CA MET A 16 3.97 -6.03 5.41
C MET A 16 2.85 -6.39 4.43
N GLU A 17 1.59 -6.15 4.78
CA GLU A 17 0.46 -6.42 3.88
C GLU A 17 0.47 -5.52 2.64
N VAL A 18 0.79 -4.23 2.81
CA VAL A 18 0.99 -3.29 1.69
C VAL A 18 2.14 -3.77 0.78
N GLN A 19 3.26 -4.19 1.37
CA GLN A 19 4.40 -4.70 0.61
C GLN A 19 4.09 -6.01 -0.12
N ARG A 20 3.30 -6.91 0.49
CA ARG A 20 2.85 -8.15 -0.15
C ARG A 20 1.96 -7.85 -1.36
N ALA A 21 0.97 -6.96 -1.23
CA ALA A 21 0.10 -6.57 -2.34
C ALA A 21 0.90 -5.93 -3.49
N LEU A 22 1.91 -5.11 -3.16
CA LEU A 22 2.83 -4.52 -4.14
C LEU A 22 3.62 -5.60 -4.90
N ASN A 23 4.08 -6.65 -4.20
CA ASN A 23 4.83 -7.74 -4.83
C ASN A 23 3.93 -8.54 -5.78
N VAL A 24 2.70 -8.86 -5.38
CA VAL A 24 1.72 -9.56 -6.24
C VAL A 24 1.45 -8.75 -7.51
N PHE A 25 1.23 -7.43 -7.39
CA PHE A 25 1.05 -6.56 -8.55
C PHE A 25 2.25 -6.64 -9.52
N ARG A 26 3.48 -6.58 -8.99
CA ARG A 26 4.71 -6.65 -9.80
C ARG A 26 4.88 -8.00 -10.49
N GLU A 27 4.55 -9.09 -9.81
CA GLU A 27 4.60 -10.44 -10.38
C GLU A 27 3.59 -10.61 -11.52
N LYS A 28 2.33 -10.20 -11.30
CA LYS A 28 1.31 -10.23 -12.36
C LYS A 28 1.71 -9.38 -13.57
N GLN A 29 2.25 -8.19 -13.33
CA GLN A 29 2.75 -7.32 -14.40
C GLN A 29 3.88 -7.99 -15.19
N LYS A 30 4.83 -8.64 -14.50
CA LYS A 30 5.93 -9.38 -15.14
C LYS A 30 5.41 -10.56 -15.97
N ASN A 31 4.39 -11.26 -15.47
CA ASN A 31 3.78 -12.41 -16.13
C ASN A 31 2.79 -12.03 -17.24
N ARG A 32 2.53 -10.72 -17.46
CA ARG A 32 1.50 -10.20 -18.37
C ARG A 32 0.09 -10.72 -18.05
N GLU A 33 -0.17 -10.96 -16.76
CA GLU A 33 -1.49 -11.31 -16.24
C GLU A 33 -2.33 -10.05 -16.02
N SER A 34 -3.65 -10.19 -15.88
CA SER A 34 -4.49 -9.06 -15.47
C SER A 34 -4.08 -8.57 -14.07
N VAL A 35 -3.68 -7.30 -14.01
CA VAL A 35 -3.19 -6.66 -12.79
C VAL A 35 -4.28 -5.92 -12.03
N ASP A 36 -5.50 -5.80 -12.58
CA ASP A 36 -6.54 -4.90 -12.08
C ASP A 36 -6.89 -5.20 -10.62
N ASP A 37 -7.19 -6.45 -10.29
CA ASP A 37 -7.54 -6.86 -8.93
C ASP A 37 -6.38 -6.65 -7.94
N ALA A 38 -5.14 -6.97 -8.35
CA ALA A 38 -3.96 -6.81 -7.49
C ALA A 38 -3.63 -5.33 -7.26
N ALA A 39 -3.87 -4.50 -8.27
CA ALA A 39 -3.67 -3.06 -8.18
C ALA A 39 -4.74 -2.41 -7.30
N ILE A 40 -6.01 -2.83 -7.42
CA ILE A 40 -7.10 -2.40 -6.53
C ILE A 40 -6.79 -2.79 -5.08
N GLU A 41 -6.34 -4.02 -4.84
CA GLU A 41 -5.99 -4.49 -3.51
C GLU A 41 -4.84 -3.68 -2.91
N PHE A 42 -3.77 -3.44 -3.67
CA PHE A 42 -2.66 -2.60 -3.23
C PHE A 42 -3.13 -1.18 -2.90
N VAL A 43 -3.89 -0.55 -3.80
CA VAL A 43 -4.36 0.83 -3.62
C VAL A 43 -5.23 0.92 -2.36
N THR A 44 -6.15 -0.03 -2.17
CA THR A 44 -7.06 -0.05 -1.02
C THR A 44 -6.29 -0.18 0.29
N LYS A 45 -5.34 -1.12 0.39
CA LYS A 45 -4.53 -1.34 1.60
C LYS A 45 -3.64 -0.13 1.91
N ALA A 46 -2.96 0.40 0.90
CA ALA A 46 -2.07 1.54 1.07
C ALA A 46 -2.84 2.82 1.44
N ASP A 47 -4.02 3.05 0.87
CA ASP A 47 -4.87 4.20 1.21
C ASP A 47 -5.38 4.10 2.66
N LEU A 48 -5.81 2.91 3.10
CA LEU A 48 -6.23 2.68 4.48
C LEU A 48 -5.11 2.99 5.49
N VAL A 49 -3.90 2.49 5.25
CA VAL A 49 -2.74 2.75 6.12
C VAL A 49 -2.43 4.24 6.21
N ILE A 50 -2.53 4.98 5.10
CA ILE A 50 -2.35 6.43 5.10
C ILE A 50 -3.46 7.13 5.89
N GLN A 51 -4.74 6.76 5.68
CA GLN A 51 -5.86 7.36 6.41
C GLN A 51 -5.74 7.15 7.92
N ARG A 52 -5.35 5.95 8.35
CA ARG A 52 -5.13 5.63 9.77
C ARG A 52 -3.99 6.43 10.36
N ALA A 53 -2.91 6.63 9.59
CA ALA A 53 -1.80 7.49 10.02
C ALA A 53 -2.20 8.98 10.11
N GLU A 54 -3.04 9.46 9.20
CA GLU A 54 -3.55 10.83 9.20
C GLU A 54 -4.54 11.08 10.36
N ARG A 55 -5.31 10.05 10.74
CA ARG A 55 -6.18 10.06 11.93
C ARG A 55 -5.44 9.88 13.26
N LYS A 56 -4.12 9.71 13.23
CA LYS A 56 -3.27 9.42 14.40
C LYS A 56 -3.66 8.11 15.12
N GLU A 57 -4.26 7.17 14.38
CA GLU A 57 -4.56 5.82 14.89
C GLU A 57 -3.31 4.92 14.86
N ILE A 58 -2.34 5.25 14.00
CA ILE A 58 -1.03 4.62 13.92
C ILE A 58 0.04 5.68 13.73
N PHE A 59 1.23 5.42 14.26
CA PHE A 59 2.39 6.27 14.01
C PHE A 59 3.24 5.74 12.85
N LEU A 60 3.30 6.50 11.76
CA LEU A 60 4.24 6.27 10.65
C LEU A 60 5.27 7.39 10.61
N THR A 61 6.53 7.04 10.34
CA THR A 61 7.54 8.05 10.05
C THR A 61 7.21 8.78 8.74
N GLU A 62 7.71 10.00 8.59
CA GLU A 62 7.50 10.79 7.37
C GLU A 62 8.07 10.10 6.13
N ASP A 63 9.17 9.35 6.27
CA ASP A 63 9.73 8.54 5.18
C ASP A 63 8.80 7.38 4.77
N GLN A 64 8.21 6.67 5.76
CA GLN A 64 7.24 5.61 5.50
C GLN A 64 6.01 6.15 4.76
N LYS A 65 5.44 7.27 5.23
CA LYS A 65 4.31 7.94 4.56
C LYS A 65 4.67 8.32 3.12
N ARG A 66 5.84 8.92 2.91
CA ARG A 66 6.32 9.32 1.57
C ARG A 66 6.46 8.13 0.63
N LYS A 67 7.04 7.03 1.09
CA LYS A 67 7.21 5.80 0.28
C LYS A 67 5.86 5.20 -0.14
N ILE A 68 4.90 5.13 0.78
CA ILE A 68 3.56 4.60 0.49
C ILE A 68 2.84 5.50 -0.53
N LYS A 69 2.84 6.83 -0.32
CA LYS A 69 2.23 7.80 -1.24
C LYS A 69 2.85 7.74 -2.64
N ASN A 70 4.17 7.61 -2.75
CA ASN A 70 4.85 7.47 -4.05
C ASN A 70 4.48 6.18 -4.79
N ASN A 71 4.39 5.05 -4.09
CA ASN A 71 3.97 3.79 -4.71
C ASN A 71 2.50 3.85 -5.17
N LEU A 72 1.62 4.46 -4.38
CA LEU A 72 0.23 4.73 -4.74
C LEU A 72 0.10 5.51 -6.05
N LEU A 73 0.83 6.63 -6.17
CA LEU A 73 0.82 7.46 -7.37
C LEU A 73 1.28 6.67 -8.61
N ARG A 74 2.37 5.89 -8.48
CA ARG A 74 2.89 5.08 -9.59
C ARG A 74 1.91 4.01 -10.05
N ILE A 75 1.25 3.32 -9.12
CA ILE A 75 0.32 2.25 -9.46
C ILE A 75 -0.99 2.80 -10.02
N ARG A 76 -1.54 3.88 -9.44
CA ARG A 76 -2.71 4.57 -10.02
C ARG A 76 -2.42 5.06 -11.45
N ALA A 77 -1.23 5.63 -11.70
CA ALA A 77 -0.82 6.04 -13.04
C ALA A 77 -0.63 4.84 -14.00
N SER A 78 -0.24 3.67 -13.50
CA SER A 78 -0.13 2.44 -14.29
C SER A 78 -1.50 1.86 -14.64
N LEU A 79 -2.45 1.90 -13.69
CA LEU A 79 -3.83 1.47 -13.90
C LEU A 79 -4.53 2.31 -14.96
N VAL A 80 -4.42 3.64 -14.88
CA VAL A 80 -5.01 4.55 -15.87
C VAL A 80 -4.45 4.29 -17.28
N ARG A 81 -3.15 3.99 -17.40
CA ARG A 81 -2.54 3.64 -18.70
C ARG A 81 -3.02 2.30 -19.26
N ASN A 82 -3.18 1.29 -18.41
CA ASN A 82 -3.70 -0.01 -18.83
C ASN A 82 -5.19 0.03 -19.19
N GLN A 83 -5.99 0.89 -18.55
CA GLN A 83 -7.41 1.07 -18.88
C GLN A 83 -7.66 1.90 -20.15
N ALA A 84 -6.68 2.69 -20.58
CA ALA A 84 -6.77 3.52 -21.79
C ALA A 84 -6.22 2.83 -23.06
N SER A 85 -5.73 1.59 -22.94
CA SER A 85 -5.24 0.76 -24.05
C SER A 85 -6.27 -0.31 -24.41
#